data_AF-A0A2E0QHE7-F1
#
_entry.id   AF-A0A2E0QHE7-F1
#
_cell.length_a   1.000
_cell.length_b   1.000
_cell.length_c   1.000
_cell.angle_alpha   90.00
_cell.angle_beta   90.00
_cell.angle_gamma   90.00
#
_symmetry.space_group_name_H-M   'P 1'
#
loop_
_entity.id
_entity.type
_entity.pdbx_description
1 polymer ?
#
loop_
_entity_poly.entity_id
_entity_poly.type
_entity_poly.pdbx_seq_one_letter_code
_entity_poly.pdbx_strand_id
1 'polypeptide(L)'
;MSVSSQIMKKLSDDILNLQKGLHPEHLAYWYQKIINETKEMAPSWLQDKIKVNQDNLLPMKFNLNVSKRAVRYLMISIDNNLQHMPYTTQLYFLKVQEIMTLEMNKSLV
;
A
#
# COMPACT_ATOMS: atom_id res chain seq x y z
N MET A 1 20.52 -31.47 14.80
CA MET A 1 19.25 -30.73 14.92
C MET A 1 18.22 -31.44 14.05
N SER A 2 17.07 -31.86 14.61
CA SER A 2 16.07 -32.61 13.84
C SER A 2 15.46 -31.73 12.74
N VAL A 3 15.07 -32.32 11.62
CA VAL A 3 14.38 -31.63 10.50
C VAL A 3 13.19 -30.79 10.99
N SER A 4 12.48 -31.28 12.00
CA SER A 4 11.38 -30.55 12.67
C SER A 4 11.81 -29.23 13.31
N SER A 5 12.99 -29.16 13.95
CA SER A 5 13.49 -27.93 14.57
C SER A 5 13.84 -26.84 13.55
N GLN A 6 14.34 -27.23 12.37
CA GLN A 6 14.64 -26.29 11.27
C GLN A 6 13.35 -25.73 10.63
N ILE A 7 12.34 -26.58 10.45
CA ILE A 7 11.03 -26.17 9.94
C ILE A 7 10.35 -25.20 10.90
N MET A 8 10.37 -25.49 12.22
CA MET A 8 9.78 -24.60 13.23
C MET A 8 10.46 -23.24 13.27
N LYS A 9 11.79 -23.20 13.11
CA LYS A 9 12.54 -21.94 13.08
C LYS A 9 12.18 -21.12 11.84
N LYS A 10 12.15 -21.75 10.65
CA LYS A 10 11.76 -21.09 9.41
C LYS A 10 10.33 -20.53 9.49
N LEU A 11 9.39 -21.30 10.02
CA LEU A 11 8.02 -20.85 10.24
C LEU A 11 7.93 -19.65 11.17
N SER A 12 8.69 -19.67 12.28
CA SER A 12 8.75 -18.53 13.21
C SER A 12 9.32 -17.28 12.54
N ASP A 13 10.38 -17.43 11.74
CA ASP A 13 10.99 -16.33 11.00
C ASP A 13 10.00 -15.76 9.95
N ASP A 14 9.27 -16.62 9.25
CA ASP A 14 8.24 -16.21 8.30
C ASP A 14 7.11 -15.43 9.00
N ILE A 15 6.61 -15.91 10.15
CA ILE A 15 5.58 -15.22 10.94
C ILE A 15 6.05 -13.82 11.36
N LEU A 16 7.29 -13.70 11.85
CA LEU A 16 7.87 -12.41 12.25
C LEU A 16 8.01 -11.46 11.05
N ASN A 17 8.38 -11.96 9.88
CA ASN A 17 8.47 -11.17 8.66
C ASN A 17 7.08 -10.70 8.18
N LEU A 18 6.06 -11.55 8.28
CA LEU A 18 4.68 -11.19 7.96
C LEU A 18 4.17 -10.07 8.88
N GLN A 19 4.39 -10.21 10.19
CA GLN A 19 4.00 -9.23 11.19
C GLN A 19 4.62 -7.85 10.91
N LYS A 20 5.91 -7.83 10.53
CA LYS A 20 6.64 -6.60 10.31
C LYS A 20 6.14 -5.78 9.14
N GLY A 21 5.66 -6.41 8.06
CA GLY A 21 5.20 -5.69 6.86
C GLY A 21 3.88 -4.92 7.05
N LEU A 22 3.15 -5.16 8.14
CA LEU A 22 1.93 -4.43 8.47
C LEU A 22 2.14 -3.34 9.53
N HIS A 23 3.36 -3.08 9.99
CA HIS A 23 3.56 -1.97 10.93
C HIS A 23 3.14 -0.63 10.33
N PRO A 24 2.45 0.24 11.11
CA PRO A 24 1.99 1.54 10.63
C PRO A 24 3.08 2.40 10.00
N GLU A 25 4.30 2.35 10.54
CA GLU A 25 5.45 3.10 10.05
C GLU A 25 5.88 2.64 8.65
N HIS A 26 5.89 1.32 8.41
CA HIS A 26 6.19 0.77 7.09
C HIS A 26 5.11 1.14 6.08
N LEU A 27 3.84 1.05 6.45
CA LEU A 27 2.74 1.45 5.58
C LEU A 27 2.80 2.96 5.26
N ALA A 28 3.08 3.79 6.25
CA ALA A 28 3.23 5.23 6.07
C ALA A 28 4.38 5.57 5.09
N TYR A 29 5.52 4.90 5.23
CA TYR A 29 6.65 5.04 4.29
C TYR A 29 6.23 4.70 2.85
N TRP A 30 5.58 3.56 2.65
CA TRP A 30 5.16 3.14 1.32
C TRP A 30 4.10 4.06 0.73
N TYR A 31 3.12 4.50 1.52
CA TYR A 31 2.15 5.50 1.09
C TYR A 31 2.82 6.80 0.67
N GLN A 32 3.78 7.30 1.45
CA GLN A 32 4.51 8.52 1.10
C GLN A 32 5.27 8.36 -0.21
N LYS A 33 5.97 7.23 -0.40
CA LYS A 33 6.70 6.94 -1.64
C LYS A 33 5.77 6.89 -2.86
N ILE A 34 4.70 6.10 -2.77
CA ILE A 34 3.70 5.95 -3.83
C ILE A 34 3.06 7.30 -4.19
N ILE A 35 2.70 8.11 -3.19
CA ILE A 35 2.06 9.41 -3.42
C ILE A 35 3.00 10.40 -4.10
N ASN A 36 4.29 10.39 -3.73
CA ASN A 36 5.28 11.24 -4.37
C ASN A 36 5.44 10.87 -5.85
N GLU A 37 5.63 9.59 -6.16
CA GLU A 37 5.72 9.10 -7.55
C GLU A 37 4.43 9.37 -8.34
N THR A 38 3.27 9.21 -7.69
CA THR A 38 1.97 9.53 -8.29
C THR A 38 1.91 11.01 -8.69
N LYS A 39 2.38 11.91 -7.81
CA LYS A 39 2.39 13.36 -8.07
C LYS A 39 3.37 13.74 -9.16
N GLU A 40 4.52 13.09 -9.23
CA GLU A 40 5.51 13.30 -10.30
C GLU A 40 4.95 12.92 -11.67
N MET A 41 4.19 11.83 -11.76
CA MET A 41 3.52 11.41 -13.00
C MET A 41 2.27 12.22 -13.32
N ALA A 42 1.60 12.77 -12.31
CA ALA A 42 0.36 13.50 -12.48
C ALA A 42 0.60 14.93 -13.00
N PRO A 43 -0.27 15.42 -13.91
CA PRO A 43 -0.27 16.84 -14.30
C PRO A 43 -0.39 17.77 -13.09
N SER A 44 0.27 18.93 -13.12
CA SER A 44 0.41 19.84 -11.97
C SER A 44 -0.93 20.21 -11.30
N TRP A 45 -1.98 20.45 -12.09
CA TRP A 45 -3.33 20.77 -11.63
C TRP A 45 -4.06 19.64 -10.89
N LEU A 46 -3.49 18.43 -10.88
CA LEU A 46 -4.06 17.23 -10.24
C LEU A 46 -3.30 16.83 -8.97
N GLN A 47 -2.07 17.33 -8.79
CA GLN A 47 -1.19 16.98 -7.66
C GLN A 47 -1.81 17.33 -6.31
N ASP A 48 -2.50 18.47 -6.21
CA ASP A 48 -3.20 18.91 -4.99
C ASP A 48 -4.41 18.03 -4.62
N LYS A 49 -4.86 17.20 -5.57
CA LYS A 49 -6.00 16.28 -5.39
C LYS A 49 -5.56 14.85 -5.09
N ILE A 50 -4.29 14.65 -4.75
CA ILE A 50 -3.72 13.38 -4.33
C ILE A 50 -3.17 13.57 -2.90
N LYS A 51 -3.92 13.08 -1.90
CA LYS A 51 -3.58 13.22 -0.49
C LYS A 51 -3.81 11.90 0.25
N VAL A 52 -2.92 11.60 1.18
CA VAL A 52 -3.08 10.52 2.15
C VAL A 52 -2.86 11.09 3.55
N ASN A 53 -3.79 10.82 4.46
CA ASN A 53 -3.67 11.24 5.86
C ASN A 53 -3.77 10.01 6.76
N GLN A 54 -2.74 9.76 7.56
CA GLN A 54 -2.76 8.76 8.62
C GLN A 54 -3.52 9.31 9.83
N ASP A 55 -4.39 8.50 10.42
CA ASP A 55 -5.14 8.87 11.62
C ASP A 55 -4.21 8.82 12.86
N ASN A 56 -4.18 9.90 13.65
CA ASN A 56 -3.30 10.01 14.82
C ASN A 56 -3.70 9.05 15.95
N LEU A 57 -4.99 8.71 16.07
CA LEU A 57 -5.48 7.81 17.11
C LEU A 57 -5.45 6.35 16.64
N LEU A 58 -5.71 6.14 15.34
CA LEU A 58 -5.73 4.82 14.72
C LEU A 58 -4.60 4.72 13.69
N PRO A 59 -3.36 4.36 14.09
CA PRO A 59 -2.20 4.46 13.21
C PRO A 59 -2.27 3.54 11.98
N MET A 60 -3.14 2.53 11.99
CA MET A 60 -3.41 1.65 10.84
C MET A 60 -4.42 2.23 9.84
N LYS A 61 -5.10 3.32 10.19
CA LYS A 61 -6.16 3.92 9.38
C LYS A 61 -5.57 5.01 8.50
N PHE A 62 -5.62 4.78 7.19
CA PHE A 62 -5.16 5.72 6.18
C PHE A 62 -6.34 6.23 5.37
N ASN A 63 -6.52 7.55 5.34
CA ASN A 63 -7.53 8.22 4.55
C ASN A 63 -6.91 8.66 3.22
N LEU A 64 -7.15 7.87 2.17
CA LEU A 64 -6.65 8.14 0.82
C LEU A 64 -7.69 8.92 0.02
N ASN A 65 -7.38 10.19 -0.27
CA ASN A 65 -8.22 11.11 -1.05
C ASN A 65 -7.56 11.38 -2.40
N VAL A 66 -8.11 10.79 -3.46
CA VAL A 66 -7.55 10.86 -4.81
C VAL A 66 -8.67 11.23 -5.79
N SER A 67 -8.44 12.23 -6.64
CA SER A 67 -9.37 12.53 -7.74
C SER A 67 -9.50 11.33 -8.67
N LYS A 68 -10.71 11.03 -9.17
CA LYS A 68 -10.94 9.95 -10.15
C LYS A 68 -9.95 9.97 -11.33
N ARG A 69 -9.59 11.16 -11.82
CA ARG A 69 -8.63 11.35 -12.93
C ARG A 69 -7.19 10.96 -12.57
N ALA A 70 -6.86 10.99 -11.28
CA ALA A 70 -5.54 10.66 -10.75
C ALA A 70 -5.38 9.18 -10.38
N VAL A 71 -6.48 8.43 -10.26
CA VAL A 71 -6.43 7.02 -9.81
C VAL A 71 -5.53 6.18 -10.70
N ARG A 72 -5.53 6.40 -12.02
CA ARG A 72 -4.64 5.68 -12.94
C ARG A 72 -3.15 5.83 -12.60
N TYR A 73 -2.71 7.03 -12.19
CA TYR A 73 -1.31 7.28 -11.85
C TYR A 73 -0.95 6.60 -10.53
N LEU A 74 -1.91 6.55 -9.60
CA LEU A 74 -1.74 5.85 -8.33
C LEU A 74 -1.62 4.33 -8.56
N MET A 75 -2.44 3.75 -9.44
CA MET A 75 -2.36 2.33 -9.79
C MET A 75 -0.98 1.97 -10.34
N ILE A 76 -0.49 2.76 -11.31
CA ILE A 76 0.86 2.58 -11.89
C ILE A 76 1.95 2.69 -10.81
N SER A 77 1.85 3.67 -9.91
CA SER A 77 2.82 3.85 -8.82
C SER A 77 2.83 2.66 -7.86
N ILE A 78 1.66 2.10 -7.56
CA ILE A 78 1.55 0.89 -6.72
C ILE A 78 2.20 -0.29 -7.46
N ASP A 79 1.83 -0.53 -8.72
CA ASP A 79 2.33 -1.67 -9.52
C ASP A 79 3.86 -1.65 -9.63
N ASN A 80 4.45 -0.47 -9.88
CA ASN A 80 5.90 -0.30 -9.97
C ASN A 80 6.63 -0.64 -8.66
N ASN A 81 5.96 -0.47 -7.51
CA ASN A 81 6.57 -0.69 -6.20
C ASN A 81 6.21 -2.04 -5.58
N LEU A 82 5.18 -2.75 -6.06
CA LEU A 82 4.71 -4.01 -5.47
C LEU A 82 5.85 -5.02 -5.28
N GLN A 83 6.67 -5.25 -6.32
CA GLN A 83 7.79 -6.21 -6.27
C GLN A 83 8.85 -5.85 -5.21
N HIS A 84 8.93 -4.59 -4.77
CA HIS A 84 9.90 -4.09 -3.80
C HIS A 84 9.38 -4.10 -2.36
N MET A 85 8.09 -4.34 -2.16
CA MET A 85 7.47 -4.37 -0.85
C MET A 85 7.65 -5.74 -0.18
N PRO A 86 7.68 -5.81 1.17
CA PRO A 86 7.49 -7.07 1.88
C PRO A 86 6.14 -7.71 1.54
N TYR A 87 6.06 -9.04 1.56
CA TYR A 87 4.87 -9.78 1.11
C TYR A 87 3.55 -9.29 1.73
N THR A 88 3.48 -9.05 3.04
CA THR A 88 2.24 -8.57 3.67
C THR A 88 1.88 -7.14 3.27
N THR A 89 2.88 -6.29 3.05
CA THR A 89 2.68 -4.95 2.50
C THR A 89 2.18 -5.02 1.06
N GLN A 90 2.67 -5.95 0.25
CA GLN A 90 2.15 -6.19 -1.11
C GLN A 90 0.66 -6.52 -1.08
N LEU A 91 0.27 -7.49 -0.24
CA LEU A 91 -1.14 -7.87 -0.09
C LEU A 91 -2.01 -6.68 0.34
N TYR A 92 -1.51 -5.85 1.24
CA TYR A 92 -2.21 -4.63 1.66
C TYR A 92 -2.47 -3.69 0.47
N PHE A 93 -1.45 -3.38 -0.33
CA PHE A 93 -1.61 -2.46 -1.47
C PHE A 93 -2.40 -3.07 -2.63
N LEU A 94 -2.31 -4.38 -2.86
CA LEU A 94 -3.22 -5.09 -3.76
C LEU A 94 -4.69 -4.90 -3.34
N LYS A 95 -4.97 -4.96 -2.03
CA LYS A 95 -6.33 -4.70 -1.52
C LYS A 95 -6.75 -3.24 -1.73
N VAL A 96 -5.82 -2.29 -1.59
CA VAL A 96 -6.08 -0.87 -1.89
C VAL A 96 -6.45 -0.69 -3.37
N GLN A 97 -5.73 -1.31 -4.29
CA GLN A 97 -6.04 -1.27 -5.73
C GLN A 97 -7.42 -1.87 -6.03
N GLU A 98 -7.76 -3.00 -5.41
CA GLU A 98 -9.08 -3.63 -5.53
C GLU A 98 -10.20 -2.68 -5.09
N ILE A 99 -10.07 -2.08 -3.89
CA ILE A 99 -11.07 -1.12 -3.35
C ILE A 99 -11.22 0.08 -4.28
N MET A 100 -10.11 0.65 -4.75
CA MET A 100 -10.13 1.79 -5.66
C MET A 100 -10.80 1.46 -7.00
N THR A 101 -10.58 0.25 -7.52
CA THR A 101 -11.24 -0.23 -8.75
C THR A 101 -12.75 -0.37 -8.55
N LEU A 102 -13.18 -0.90 -7.41
CA LEU A 102 -14.60 -1.01 -7.06
C LEU A 102 -15.26 0.37 -6.94
N GLU A 103 -14.59 1.33 -6.29
CA GLU A 103 -15.10 2.70 -6.16
C GLU A 103 -15.16 3.43 -7.51
N MET A 104 -14.20 3.21 -8.42
CA MET A 104 -14.26 3.73 -9.78
C MET A 104 -15.50 3.20 -10.53
N ASN A 105 -15.75 1.89 -10.45
CA ASN A 105 -16.86 1.23 -11.14
C ASN A 105 -18.23 1.67 -10.62
N LYS A 106 -18.40 1.82 -9.30
CA LYS A 106 -19.66 2.35 -8.71
C LYS A 106 -20.00 3.74 -9.25
N SER A 107 -18.98 4.52 -9.54
CA SER A 107 -19.13 5.92 -9.89
C SER A 107 -19.41 6.18 -11.38
N LEU A 108 -19.44 5.11 -12.18
CA LEU A 108 -19.78 5.08 -13.60
C LEU A 108 -21.24 4.63 -13.85
N VAL A 109 -21.94 4.17 -12.81
CA VAL A 109 -23.36 3.77 -12.82
C VAL A 109 -24.23 4.91 -12.30
#